data_AF-A0A158E9X8-F1
#
_entry.id   AF-A0A158E9X8-F1
#
_cell.length_a   1.000
_cell.length_b   1.000
_cell.length_c   1.000
_cell.angle_alpha   90.00
_cell.angle_beta   90.00
_cell.angle_gamma   90.00
#
_symmetry.space_group_name_H-M   'P 1'
#
loop_
_entity.id
_entity.type
_entity.pdbx_description
1 polymer ?
#
loop_
_entity_poly.entity_id
_entity_poly.type
_entity_poly.pdbx_seq_one_letter_code
_entity_poly.pdbx_strand_id
1 'polypeptide(L)' 'MSKGDDARGPWNEGGDWKFVEDPQPAVDGGDGTATVTVTEQDVEVLQAMASRTASDPSADPTTGADLGAGKANEV' A
#
# COMPACT_ATOMS: atom_id res chain seq x y z
N MET A 1 -1.55 -11.90 -2.37
CA MET A 1 -1.69 -11.95 -3.84
C MET A 1 -2.84 -11.02 -4.18
N SER A 2 -2.54 -9.97 -4.93
CA SER A 2 -3.50 -8.89 -5.20
C SER A 2 -4.46 -9.35 -6.29
N LYS A 3 -5.73 -8.95 -6.19
CA LYS A 3 -6.72 -9.21 -7.23
C LYS A 3 -6.39 -8.34 -8.46
N GLY A 4 -5.72 -8.93 -9.46
CA GLY A 4 -5.62 -8.39 -10.82
C GLY A 4 -4.26 -7.80 -11.22
N ASP A 5 -3.79 -8.23 -12.40
CA ASP A 5 -2.69 -7.67 -13.22
C ASP A 5 -1.32 -7.56 -12.53
N ASP A 6 -0.87 -8.65 -11.89
CA ASP A 6 0.50 -8.74 -11.37
C ASP A 6 1.51 -8.66 -12.53
N ALA A 7 2.13 -7.50 -12.70
CA ALA A 7 3.13 -7.26 -13.74
C ALA A 7 4.23 -8.33 -13.67
N ARG A 8 4.48 -9.00 -14.80
CA ARG A 8 5.52 -10.03 -14.93
C ARG A 8 6.88 -9.39 -15.14
N GLY A 9 7.89 -9.96 -14.50
CA GLY A 9 9.26 -9.48 -14.52
C GLY A 9 10.25 -10.48 -13.91
N PRO A 10 11.54 -10.11 -13.83
CA PRO A 10 12.62 -11.04 -13.48
C PRO A 10 12.49 -11.73 -12.12
N TRP A 11 11.64 -11.21 -11.24
CA TRP A 11 11.44 -11.71 -9.88
C TRP A 11 10.20 -12.60 -9.70
N ASN A 12 9.28 -12.62 -10.67
CA ASN A 12 8.05 -13.45 -10.65
C ASN A 12 7.86 -14.23 -11.97
N GLU A 13 8.93 -14.40 -12.76
CA GLU A 13 8.98 -15.18 -13.99
C GLU A 13 10.35 -15.89 -14.12
N GLY A 14 10.35 -17.22 -14.30
CA GLY A 14 11.57 -18.04 -14.37
C GLY A 14 11.29 -19.54 -14.45
N GLY A 15 12.30 -20.34 -14.80
CA GLY A 15 12.15 -21.76 -15.17
C GLY A 15 12.20 -22.77 -14.02
N ASP A 16 12.65 -22.36 -12.83
CA ASP A 16 12.81 -23.27 -11.67
C ASP A 16 11.50 -23.50 -10.89
N TRP A 17 10.43 -22.79 -11.24
CA TRP A 17 9.12 -22.88 -10.58
C TRP A 17 8.00 -22.55 -11.56
N LYS A 18 6.79 -22.99 -11.24
CA LYS A 18 5.60 -22.74 -12.05
C LYS A 18 4.76 -21.63 -11.42
N PHE A 19 4.56 -20.54 -12.15
CA PHE A 19 3.57 -19.54 -11.79
C PHE A 19 2.15 -20.12 -11.92
N VAL A 20 1.31 -19.89 -10.92
CA VAL A 20 -0.09 -20.34 -10.89
C VAL A 20 -0.96 -19.09 -10.88
N GLU A 21 -1.50 -18.75 -12.05
CA GLU A 21 -2.35 -17.59 -12.25
C GLU A 21 -3.69 -17.72 -11.52
N ASP A 22 -4.23 -18.94 -11.48
CA ASP A 22 -5.49 -19.26 -10.82
C ASP A 22 -5.25 -20.32 -9.73
N PRO A 23 -4.86 -19.90 -8.52
CA PRO A 23 -4.54 -20.81 -7.43
C PRO A 23 -5.79 -21.53 -6.94
N GLN A 24 -5.60 -22.71 -6.34
CA GLN A 24 -6.72 -23.40 -5.69
C GLN A 24 -7.32 -22.51 -4.58
N PRO A 25 -8.65 -22.59 -4.36
CA PRO A 25 -9.31 -21.87 -3.27
C PRO A 25 -8.66 -22.17 -1.92
N ALA A 26 -8.84 -21.26 -0.96
CA ALA A 26 -8.28 -21.46 0.37
C ALA A 26 -8.81 -22.77 1.00
N VAL A 27 -7.90 -23.54 1.61
CA VAL A 27 -8.18 -24.88 2.15
C VAL A 27 -9.21 -24.86 3.30
N ASP A 28 -9.43 -23.69 3.88
CA ASP A 28 -10.39 -23.40 4.94
C ASP A 28 -11.77 -22.98 4.40
N GLY A 29 -11.96 -22.96 3.08
CA GLY A 29 -13.20 -22.53 2.43
C GLY A 29 -13.40 -21.01 2.41
N GLY A 30 -12.39 -20.23 2.81
CA GLY A 30 -12.39 -18.77 2.71
C GLY A 30 -12.04 -18.25 1.32
N ASP A 31 -12.03 -16.93 1.16
CA ASP A 31 -11.66 -16.27 -0.10
C ASP A 31 -10.14 -16.13 -0.30
N GLY A 32 -9.33 -16.71 0.60
CA GLY A 32 -7.88 -16.63 0.60
C GLY A 32 -7.31 -15.31 1.12
N THR A 33 -8.17 -14.40 1.60
CA THR A 33 -7.72 -13.16 2.22
C THR A 33 -7.27 -13.42 3.66
N ALA A 34 -6.05 -13.01 3.99
CA ALA A 34 -5.60 -13.01 5.38
C ALA A 34 -6.45 -12.03 6.20
N THR A 35 -7.11 -12.54 7.24
CA THR A 35 -7.86 -11.72 8.19
C THR A 35 -7.32 -11.93 9.60
N VAL A 36 -7.40 -10.89 10.43
CA VAL A 36 -7.02 -10.92 11.84
C VAL A 36 -8.11 -10.25 12.66
N THR A 37 -8.37 -10.76 13.86
CA THR A 37 -9.25 -10.09 14.81
C THR A 37 -8.49 -8.93 15.46
N VAL A 38 -9.10 -7.75 15.45
CA VAL A 38 -8.56 -6.53 16.06
C VAL A 38 -9.49 -6.13 17.21
N THR A 39 -8.92 -5.63 18.31
CA THR A 39 -9.73 -5.17 19.46
C THR A 39 -10.47 -3.87 19.12
N GLU A 40 -11.56 -3.57 19.82
CA GLU A 40 -12.28 -2.29 19.63
C GLU A 40 -11.37 -1.09 19.90
N GLN A 41 -10.50 -1.19 20.91
CA GLN A 41 -9.52 -0.17 21.26
C GLN A 41 -8.51 0.09 20.13
N ASP A 42 -8.02 -0.97 19.49
CA ASP A 42 -7.08 -0.83 18.36
C ASP A 42 -7.76 -0.21 17.13
N VAL A 43 -9.04 -0.50 16.91
CA VAL A 43 -9.83 0.13 15.83
C VAL A 43 -9.95 1.63 16.06
N GLU A 44 -10.23 2.07 17.28
CA GLU A 44 -10.29 3.50 17.63
C GLU A 44 -8.95 4.20 17.39
N VAL A 45 -7.84 3.57 17.82
CA VAL A 45 -6.49 4.10 17.60
C VAL A 45 -6.16 4.19 16.11
N LEU A 46 -6.53 3.17 15.33
CA LEU A 46 -6.32 3.14 13.88
C LEU A 46 -7.09 4.27 13.18
N GLN A 47 -8.35 4.50 13.56
CA GLN A 47 -9.16 5.58 13.00
C GLN A 47 -8.57 6.96 13.32
N ALA A 48 -8.15 7.18 14.57
CA ALA A 48 -7.50 8.42 14.97
C ALA A 48 -6.19 8.66 14.19
N MET A 49 -5.39 7.60 13.98
CA MET A 49 -4.19 7.69 13.16
C MET A 49 -4.52 8.04 11.71
N ALA A 50 -5.48 7.35 11.11
CA ALA A 50 -5.90 7.59 9.72
C ALA A 50 -6.38 9.03 9.52
N SER A 51 -7.20 9.56 10.42
CA SER A 51 -7.64 10.96 10.37
C SER A 51 -6.47 11.95 10.52
N ARG A 52 -5.52 11.67 11.41
CA ARG A 52 -4.35 12.54 11.62
C ARG A 52 -3.41 12.56 10.41
N THR A 53 -3.27 11.45 9.70
CA THR A 53 -2.37 11.29 8.56
C THR A 53 -3.08 11.42 7.22
N ALA A 54 -4.35 11.84 7.21
CA ALA A 54 -5.07 12.07 5.98
C ALA A 54 -4.37 13.15 5.16
N SER A 55 -4.00 12.82 3.93
CA SER A 55 -3.44 13.79 3.00
C SER A 55 -4.47 14.88 2.70
N ASP A 56 -4.02 16.14 2.63
CA ASP A 56 -4.78 17.21 1.99
C ASP A 56 -4.35 17.28 0.51
N PRO A 57 -5.13 16.75 -0.44
CA PRO A 57 -4.77 16.75 -1.86
C PRO A 57 -4.87 18.13 -2.52
N SER A 58 -5.42 19.14 -1.82
CA SER A 58 -5.53 20.51 -2.31
C SER A 58 -4.38 21.41 -1.84
N ALA A 59 -3.59 20.94 -0.89
CA ALA A 59 -2.45 21.68 -0.38
C ALA A 59 -1.27 21.66 -1.35
N ASP A 60 -0.59 22.80 -1.48
CA ASP A 60 0.69 22.95 -2.18
C ASP A 60 1.77 23.49 -1.21
N PRO A 61 2.23 22.66 -0.25
CA PRO A 61 3.22 23.09 0.73
C PRO A 61 4.62 23.12 0.11
N THR A 62 5.42 24.13 0.47
CA THR A 62 6.84 24.19 0.09
C THR A 62 7.56 22.91 0.51
N THR A 63 8.14 22.22 -0.47
CA THR A 63 8.85 20.96 -0.28
C THR A 63 10.32 21.19 0.08
N GLY A 64 10.99 20.14 0.56
CA GLY A 64 12.45 20.17 0.74
C GLY A 64 13.21 20.38 -0.57
N ALA A 65 12.64 19.97 -1.71
CA ALA A 65 13.23 20.21 -3.03
C ALA A 65 13.18 21.71 -3.40
N ASP A 66 12.09 22.41 -3.07
CA ASP A 66 11.95 23.85 -3.30
C ASP A 66 12.98 24.65 -2.51
N LEU A 67 13.21 24.26 -1.24
CA LEU A 67 14.25 24.86 -0.39
C LEU A 67 15.66 24.58 -0.92
N GLY A 68 15.91 23.38 -1.44
CA GLY A 68 17.21 22.98 -2.00
C GLY A 68 17.53 23.59 -3.36
N ALA A 69 16.52 24.02 -4.12
CA ALA A 69 16.69 24.63 -5.44
C ALA A 69 17.20 26.09 -5.40
N GLY A 70 17.41 26.65 -4.20
CA GLY A 70 17.98 28.00 -4.02
C GLY A 70 17.03 29.15 -4.40
N LYS A 71 15.77 28.85 -4.75
CA LYS A 71 14.77 29.85 -5.15
C LYS A 71 13.95 30.44 -4.00
N ALA A 72 14.20 30.05 -2.75
CA ALA A 72 13.46 30.53 -1.59
C ALA A 72 13.75 32.01 -1.20
N ASN A 73 14.66 32.68 -1.91
CA ASN A 73 15.00 34.11 -1.73
C ASN A 73 14.79 34.90 -3.04
N GLU A 74 13.57 34.94 -3.56
CA GLU A 74 13.11 36.10 -4.34
C GLU A 74 11.97 36.76 -3.56
N VAL A 75 12.19 38.03 -3.24
CA VAL A 75 11.38 38.92 -2.37
C VAL A 75 10.07 39.32 -3.01
#